data_AF-A0A1Y2ML28-F1
#
_entry.id   AF-A0A1Y2ML28-F1
#
_cell.length_a   1.000
_cell.length_b   1.000
_cell.length_c   1.000
_cell.angle_alpha   90.00
_cell.angle_beta   90.00
_cell.angle_gamma   90.00
#
_symmetry.space_group_name_H-M   'P 1'
#
loop_
_entity.id
_entity.type
_entity.pdbx_description
1 polymer ?
#
loop_
_entity_poly.entity_id
_entity_poly.type
_entity_poly.pdbx_seq_one_letter_code
_entity_poly.pdbx_strand_id
1 'polypeptide(L)'
;MATLGRYGDTHVEPVALFDVTDRDAAPPPGSMDVQFRVPVSLSVLLDGMAEAGLDDEVAAWGQAYSELVSGLLTQVQHAGGYALAAPERSDTATPARLEVAGIIEAVVPGFEQARWHCHVYIGPTATVLATGDRRPVARERSWRGIRSVAYPWYADRLEELAERRLEVEWGEPRPGAEREIVRPPWHEYVGGNDRGVCPGPWPLDDLRLTDELALQMAADTEKQLARERAAGITAEPDWRAIRVAEGWAGYETAPPAARQ
;
A
#
# COMPACT_ATOMS: atom_id res chain seq x y z
N MET A 1 18.78 1.28 -32.10
CA MET A 1 18.13 0.22 -31.29
C MET A 1 17.96 0.78 -29.89
N ALA A 2 16.74 0.83 -29.36
CA ALA A 2 16.52 1.24 -27.97
C ALA A 2 17.02 0.12 -27.05
N THR A 3 18.07 0.40 -26.28
CA THR A 3 18.59 -0.52 -25.28
C THR A 3 17.52 -0.65 -24.19
N LEU A 4 16.79 -1.77 -24.17
CA LEU A 4 16.04 -2.15 -22.98
C LEU A 4 17.05 -2.21 -21.84
N GLY A 5 16.87 -1.38 -20.81
CA GLY A 5 17.74 -1.38 -19.63
C GLY A 5 17.87 -2.80 -19.09
N ARG A 6 19.10 -3.21 -18.75
CA ARG A 6 19.39 -4.51 -18.15
C ARG A 6 18.80 -4.55 -16.75
N TYR A 7 18.45 -5.75 -16.31
CA TYR A 7 18.14 -6.02 -14.91
C TYR A 7 19.28 -5.50 -14.03
N GLY A 8 18.96 -4.69 -13.01
CA GLY A 8 19.95 -4.06 -12.14
C GLY A 8 20.33 -2.62 -12.49
N ASP A 9 19.96 -2.11 -13.67
CA ASP A 9 20.41 -0.77 -14.11
C ASP A 9 19.89 0.39 -13.24
N THR A 10 18.85 0.14 -12.46
CA THR A 10 18.19 1.13 -11.58
C THR A 10 18.54 0.94 -10.10
N HIS A 11 19.45 0.00 -9.77
CA HIS A 11 19.87 -0.35 -8.41
C HIS A 11 20.86 0.67 -7.85
N VAL A 12 20.34 1.86 -7.55
CA VAL A 12 21.05 2.95 -6.89
C VAL A 12 20.17 3.47 -5.77
N GLU A 13 20.76 4.14 -4.78
CA GLU A 13 19.95 4.86 -3.80
C GLU A 13 19.18 6.02 -4.46
N PRO A 14 17.89 6.21 -4.11
CA PRO A 14 17.17 7.40 -4.53
C PRO A 14 17.72 8.66 -3.85
N VAL A 15 17.35 9.82 -4.39
CA VAL A 15 17.57 11.11 -3.72
C VAL A 15 16.30 11.51 -2.97
N ALA A 16 16.44 12.19 -1.83
CA ALA A 16 15.29 12.79 -1.15
C ALA A 16 14.66 13.88 -2.04
N LEU A 17 13.35 13.80 -2.28
CA LEU A 17 12.62 14.80 -3.07
C LEU A 17 12.47 16.13 -2.32
N PHE A 18 12.18 16.05 -1.02
CA PHE A 18 12.11 17.17 -0.11
C PHE A 18 12.37 16.67 1.32
N ASP A 19 12.63 17.60 2.24
CA ASP A 19 12.78 17.27 3.66
C ASP A 19 11.40 17.05 4.28
N VAL A 20 11.08 15.80 4.60
CA VAL A 20 9.79 15.42 5.21
C VAL A 20 9.64 15.94 6.65
N THR A 21 10.73 16.41 7.27
CA THR A 21 10.69 17.02 8.61
C THR A 21 10.39 18.52 8.58
N ASP A 22 10.52 19.14 7.40
CA ASP A 22 10.13 20.52 7.17
C ASP A 22 8.61 20.60 6.91
N ARG A 23 7.92 21.36 7.75
CA ARG A 23 6.46 21.52 7.67
C ARG A 23 6.00 22.32 6.47
N ASP A 24 6.88 23.13 5.90
CA ASP A 24 6.59 23.96 4.73
C ASP A 24 7.03 23.28 3.43
N ALA A 25 7.67 22.11 3.51
CA ALA A 25 8.05 21.32 2.35
C ALA A 25 6.81 20.67 1.71
N ALA A 26 6.84 20.60 0.37
CA ALA A 26 5.79 19.99 -0.43
C ALA A 26 6.41 19.33 -1.67
N PRO A 27 5.76 18.30 -2.25
CA PRO A 27 6.17 17.76 -3.54
C PRO A 27 6.10 18.85 -4.61
N PRO A 28 7.11 18.96 -5.49
CA PRO A 28 7.09 19.93 -6.57
C PRO A 28 5.95 19.66 -7.57
N PRO A 29 5.46 20.69 -8.29
CA PRO A 29 4.43 20.52 -9.32
C PRO A 29 4.81 19.45 -10.34
N GLY A 30 3.83 18.64 -10.72
CA GLY A 30 4.04 17.50 -11.61
C GLY A 30 4.65 16.28 -10.92
N SER A 31 4.80 16.24 -9.60
CA SER A 31 5.11 14.98 -8.91
C SER A 31 4.04 13.91 -9.14
N MET A 32 4.44 12.64 -9.08
CA MET A 32 3.53 11.49 -8.99
C MET A 32 3.32 11.16 -7.52
N ASP A 33 2.12 10.72 -7.17
CA ASP A 33 1.82 10.14 -5.86
C ASP A 33 1.35 8.69 -6.03
N VAL A 34 2.03 7.80 -5.32
CA VAL A 34 1.74 6.37 -5.28
C VAL A 34 1.43 5.98 -3.84
N GLN A 35 0.21 5.47 -3.62
CA GLN A 35 -0.26 5.11 -2.29
C GLN A 35 -0.06 3.61 -2.00
N PHE A 36 0.71 3.30 -0.97
CA PHE A 36 0.91 1.95 -0.45
C PHE A 36 0.08 1.78 0.82
N ARG A 37 -0.87 0.85 0.80
CA ARG A 37 -1.92 0.77 1.81
C ARG A 37 -1.71 -0.41 2.74
N VAL A 38 -1.99 -0.21 4.02
CA VAL A 38 -2.09 -1.30 4.97
C VAL A 38 -3.49 -1.91 4.84
N PRO A 39 -3.64 -3.25 4.86
CA PRO A 39 -4.94 -3.90 4.91
C PRO A 39 -5.81 -3.36 6.04
N VAL A 40 -7.11 -3.27 5.82
CA VAL A 40 -8.01 -2.56 6.74
C VAL A 40 -8.07 -3.27 8.09
N SER A 41 -8.08 -4.61 8.10
CA SER A 41 -8.07 -5.39 9.34
C SER A 41 -6.86 -5.10 10.24
N LEU A 42 -5.69 -4.85 9.66
CA LEU A 42 -4.49 -4.46 10.40
C LEU A 42 -4.62 -3.04 10.94
N SER A 43 -5.18 -2.11 10.16
CA SER A 43 -5.44 -0.76 10.67
C SER A 43 -6.44 -0.76 11.83
N VAL A 44 -7.50 -1.59 11.76
CA VAL A 44 -8.50 -1.75 12.83
C VAL A 44 -7.88 -2.40 14.08
N LEU A 45 -7.02 -3.40 13.93
CA LEU A 45 -6.28 -3.98 15.05
C LEU A 45 -5.46 -2.91 15.78
N LEU A 46 -4.69 -2.09 15.04
CA LEU A 46 -3.84 -1.04 15.63
C LEU A 46 -4.66 0.04 16.34
N ASP A 47 -5.82 0.40 15.78
CA ASP A 47 -6.77 1.32 16.41
C ASP A 47 -7.30 0.73 17.73
N GLY A 48 -7.72 -0.54 17.71
CA GLY A 48 -8.17 -1.26 18.90
C GLY A 48 -7.09 -1.41 19.98
N MET A 49 -5.81 -1.56 19.58
CA MET A 49 -4.68 -1.56 20.51
C MET A 49 -4.49 -0.18 21.18
N ALA A 50 -4.57 0.90 20.41
CA ALA A 50 -4.49 2.26 20.95
C ALA A 50 -5.66 2.53 21.93
N GLU A 51 -6.90 2.15 21.57
CA GLU A 51 -8.05 2.28 22.46
C GLU A 51 -7.91 1.46 23.77
N ALA A 52 -7.22 0.31 23.70
CA ALA A 52 -6.92 -0.52 24.86
C ALA A 52 -5.77 0.03 25.74
N GLY A 53 -5.14 1.15 25.35
CA GLY A 53 -4.03 1.76 26.07
C GLY A 53 -2.66 1.10 25.82
N LEU A 54 -2.51 0.38 24.70
CA LEU A 54 -1.26 -0.26 24.28
C LEU A 54 -0.43 0.70 23.39
N ASP A 55 -0.23 1.93 23.86
CA ASP A 55 0.40 3.01 23.09
C ASP A 55 1.87 2.70 22.75
N ASP A 56 2.58 2.04 23.65
CA ASP A 56 3.99 1.65 23.46
C ASP A 56 4.14 0.62 22.33
N GLU A 57 3.21 -0.33 22.25
CA GLU A 57 3.17 -1.34 21.18
C GLU A 57 2.83 -0.71 19.84
N VAL A 58 1.87 0.22 19.80
CA VAL A 58 1.51 0.97 18.59
C VAL A 58 2.68 1.87 18.13
N ALA A 59 3.41 2.49 19.06
CA ALA A 59 4.61 3.26 18.75
C ALA A 59 5.73 2.36 18.19
N ALA A 60 5.95 1.19 18.79
CA ALA A 60 6.93 0.21 18.31
C ALA A 60 6.57 -0.34 16.92
N TRP A 61 5.28 -0.52 16.63
CA TRP A 61 4.79 -0.81 15.29
C TRP A 61 5.10 0.33 14.32
N GLY A 62 4.77 1.57 14.67
CA GLY A 62 5.01 2.75 13.83
C GLY A 62 6.48 2.92 13.46
N GLN A 63 7.40 2.66 14.39
CA GLN A 63 8.84 2.66 14.11
C GLN A 63 9.22 1.58 13.09
N ALA A 64 8.75 0.34 13.28
CA ALA A 64 9.08 -0.76 12.38
C ALA A 64 8.45 -0.57 10.99
N TYR A 65 7.25 -0.01 10.92
CA TYR A 65 6.60 0.36 9.67
C TYR A 65 7.38 1.48 8.94
N SER A 66 7.94 2.45 9.68
CA SER A 66 8.80 3.48 9.11
C SER A 66 10.09 2.91 8.49
N GLU A 67 10.69 1.89 9.12
CA GLU A 67 11.82 1.16 8.56
C GLU A 67 11.44 0.40 7.28
N LEU A 68 10.27 -0.25 7.27
CA LEU A 68 9.73 -0.91 6.07
C LEU A 68 9.50 0.10 4.94
N VAL A 69 8.92 1.26 5.25
CA VAL A 69 8.71 2.35 4.27
C VAL A 69 10.04 2.88 3.74
N SER A 70 11.07 2.97 4.57
CA SER A 70 12.41 3.35 4.11
C SER A 70 12.94 2.35 3.07
N GLY A 71 12.77 1.05 3.31
CA GLY A 71 13.10 0.01 2.32
C GLY A 71 12.21 0.06 1.06
N LEU A 72 10.94 0.44 1.20
CA LEU A 72 10.02 0.64 0.10
C LEU A 72 10.51 1.74 -0.85
N LEU A 73 11.04 2.86 -0.34
CA LEU A 73 11.57 3.94 -1.20
C LEU A 73 12.69 3.42 -2.11
N THR A 74 13.58 2.58 -1.58
CA THR A 74 14.61 1.90 -2.37
C THR A 74 14.00 0.95 -3.42
N GLN A 75 12.94 0.20 -3.07
CA GLN A 75 12.26 -0.64 -4.06
C GLN A 75 11.53 0.15 -5.14
N VAL A 76 10.95 1.30 -4.80
CA VAL A 76 10.35 2.22 -5.78
C VAL A 76 11.41 2.74 -6.76
N GLN A 77 12.60 3.08 -6.27
CA GLN A 77 13.74 3.41 -7.11
C GLN A 77 14.16 2.25 -8.02
N HIS A 78 14.33 1.05 -7.48
CA HIS A 78 14.75 -0.12 -8.25
C HIS A 78 13.71 -0.49 -9.31
N ALA A 79 12.43 -0.46 -8.97
CA ALA A 79 11.36 -0.85 -9.87
C ALA A 79 10.99 0.25 -10.88
N GLY A 80 11.02 1.51 -10.44
CA GLY A 80 10.47 2.65 -11.16
C GLY A 80 11.51 3.64 -11.69
N GLY A 81 12.80 3.41 -11.49
CA GLY A 81 13.90 4.32 -11.81
C GLY A 81 14.15 4.58 -13.29
N TYR A 82 13.20 5.21 -13.97
CA TYR A 82 13.26 5.45 -15.41
C TYR A 82 12.87 6.88 -15.78
N ALA A 83 13.64 7.48 -16.68
CA ALA A 83 13.34 8.77 -17.30
C ALA A 83 13.11 8.60 -18.81
N LEU A 84 12.45 9.57 -19.44
CA LEU A 84 12.29 9.59 -20.90
C LEU A 84 13.66 9.72 -21.58
N ALA A 85 13.95 8.86 -22.55
CA ALA A 85 15.22 8.88 -23.27
C ALA A 85 15.35 10.12 -24.17
N ALA A 86 14.23 10.66 -24.66
CA ALA A 86 14.15 11.97 -25.28
C ALA A 86 12.79 12.62 -24.93
N PRO A 87 12.73 13.95 -24.75
CA PRO A 87 11.48 14.65 -24.41
C PRO A 87 10.35 14.40 -25.43
N GLU A 88 10.72 14.31 -26.72
CA GLU A 88 9.78 14.09 -27.82
C GLU A 88 9.36 12.61 -28.02
N ARG A 89 9.96 11.66 -27.28
CA ARG A 89 9.73 10.21 -27.46
C ARG A 89 9.27 9.55 -26.17
N SER A 90 7.97 9.62 -25.92
CA SER A 90 7.31 9.05 -24.74
C SER A 90 7.38 7.52 -24.66
N ASP A 91 7.77 6.83 -25.74
CA ASP A 91 7.84 5.37 -25.84
C ASP A 91 9.19 4.78 -25.40
N THR A 92 10.20 5.62 -25.19
CA THR A 92 11.55 5.18 -24.85
C THR A 92 11.97 5.66 -23.48
N ALA A 93 12.36 4.72 -22.62
CA ALA A 93 12.76 4.98 -21.25
C ALA A 93 14.21 4.54 -21.01
N THR A 94 14.94 5.29 -20.20
CA THR A 94 16.34 5.02 -19.83
C THR A 94 16.47 4.95 -18.30
N PRO A 95 17.36 4.10 -17.75
CA PRO A 95 17.62 4.04 -16.32
C PRO A 95 18.01 5.40 -15.73
N ALA A 96 17.39 5.77 -14.62
CA ALA A 96 17.54 7.06 -13.96
C ALA A 96 17.42 6.93 -12.43
N ARG A 97 18.06 7.83 -11.71
CA ARG A 97 17.88 8.04 -10.28
C ARG A 97 16.70 8.97 -10.04
N LEU A 98 15.69 8.49 -9.33
CA LEU A 98 14.52 9.23 -8.90
C LEU A 98 14.85 10.11 -7.70
N GLU A 99 14.07 11.17 -7.58
CA GLU A 99 13.87 11.90 -6.34
C GLU A 99 12.56 11.42 -5.72
N VAL A 100 12.60 10.90 -4.49
CA VAL A 100 11.44 10.33 -3.80
C VAL A 100 11.30 10.84 -2.37
N ALA A 101 10.08 10.90 -1.87
CA ALA A 101 9.78 11.14 -0.46
C ALA A 101 8.61 10.26 -0.03
N GLY A 102 8.68 9.70 1.18
CA GLY A 102 7.61 8.89 1.77
C GLY A 102 6.96 9.62 2.93
N ILE A 103 5.63 9.70 2.94
CA ILE A 103 4.84 10.25 4.05
C ILE A 103 3.90 9.16 4.56
N ILE A 104 4.01 8.84 5.85
CA ILE A 104 3.14 7.87 6.52
C ILE A 104 1.96 8.61 7.15
N GLU A 105 0.76 8.13 6.89
CA GLU A 105 -0.47 8.62 7.51
C GLU A 105 -1.24 7.45 8.11
N ALA A 106 -1.81 7.66 9.30
CA ALA A 106 -2.62 6.67 10.00
C ALA A 106 -4.12 6.97 9.93
N VAL A 107 -4.51 8.10 9.36
CA VAL A 107 -5.90 8.57 9.31
C VAL A 107 -6.21 9.04 7.90
N VAL A 108 -7.42 8.75 7.43
CA VAL A 108 -7.92 9.24 6.14
C VAL A 108 -9.13 10.13 6.39
N PRO A 109 -9.18 11.37 5.85
CA PRO A 109 -10.35 12.23 5.98
C PRO A 109 -11.63 11.53 5.52
N GLY A 110 -12.66 11.54 6.36
CA GLY A 110 -13.96 10.91 6.08
C GLY A 110 -14.12 9.47 6.57
N PHE A 111 -13.09 8.89 7.20
CA PHE A 111 -13.14 7.57 7.85
C PHE A 111 -13.01 7.74 9.37
N GLU A 112 -13.83 7.00 10.13
CA GLU A 112 -13.80 7.06 11.60
C GLU A 112 -12.63 6.28 12.21
N GLN A 113 -12.19 5.22 11.54
CA GLN A 113 -11.15 4.31 12.00
C GLN A 113 -9.79 4.65 11.39
N ALA A 114 -8.71 4.24 12.07
CA ALA A 114 -7.38 4.33 11.52
C ALA A 114 -7.27 3.61 10.16
N ARG A 115 -6.48 4.19 9.26
CA ARG A 115 -6.18 3.69 7.91
C ARG A 115 -4.71 3.98 7.66
N TRP A 116 -3.86 3.05 8.08
CA TRP A 116 -2.43 3.19 7.89
C TRP A 116 -2.08 3.06 6.41
N HIS A 117 -1.32 4.00 5.89
CA HIS A 117 -0.83 3.99 4.52
C HIS A 117 0.39 4.90 4.38
N CYS A 118 1.06 4.78 3.25
CA CYS A 118 2.19 5.61 2.88
C CYS A 118 1.96 6.22 1.50
N HIS A 119 2.15 7.53 1.40
CA HIS A 119 2.27 8.26 0.15
C HIS A 119 3.74 8.30 -0.27
N VAL A 120 4.06 7.70 -1.41
CA VAL A 120 5.38 7.82 -2.03
C VAL A 120 5.30 8.82 -3.17
N TYR A 121 5.85 10.01 -2.94
CA TYR A 121 5.99 11.05 -3.94
C TYR A 121 7.22 10.80 -4.80
N ILE A 122 7.06 10.91 -6.12
CA ILE A 122 8.15 10.83 -7.09
C ILE A 122 8.24 12.17 -7.81
N GLY A 123 9.43 12.75 -7.90
CA GLY A 123 9.66 14.02 -8.58
C GLY A 123 9.27 13.99 -10.07
N PRO A 124 8.95 15.14 -10.69
CA PRO A 124 8.62 15.22 -12.11
C PRO A 124 9.79 14.87 -13.03
N THR A 125 11.03 14.94 -12.51
CA THR A 125 12.26 14.66 -13.25
C THR A 125 13.15 13.71 -12.45
N ALA A 126 14.02 13.00 -13.17
CA ALA A 126 15.00 12.08 -12.63
C ALA A 126 16.34 12.28 -13.34
N THR A 127 17.44 11.86 -12.69
CA THR A 127 18.79 11.99 -13.23
C THR A 127 19.17 10.73 -13.98
N VAL A 128 19.37 10.81 -15.31
CA VAL A 128 19.77 9.67 -16.14
C VAL A 128 21.13 9.14 -15.68
N LEU A 129 21.22 7.85 -15.40
CA LEU A 129 22.42 7.26 -14.79
C LEU A 129 23.62 7.26 -15.73
N ALA A 130 23.40 7.11 -17.03
CA ALA A 130 24.47 7.05 -18.02
C ALA A 130 25.10 8.43 -18.32
N THR A 131 24.33 9.51 -18.22
CA THR A 131 24.76 10.86 -18.67
C THR A 131 24.80 11.91 -17.57
N GLY A 132 24.08 11.70 -16.46
CA GLY A 132 23.87 12.71 -15.43
C GLY A 132 22.83 13.78 -15.79
N ASP A 133 22.21 13.70 -16.97
CA ASP A 133 21.19 14.67 -17.39
C ASP A 133 19.92 14.52 -16.55
N ARG A 134 19.31 15.64 -16.15
CA ARG A 134 17.94 15.65 -15.63
C ARG A 134 16.94 15.54 -16.79
N ARG A 135 16.04 14.56 -16.72
CA ARG A 135 15.01 14.29 -17.74
C ARG A 135 13.67 14.03 -17.07
N PRO A 136 12.53 14.23 -17.75
CA PRO A 136 11.22 13.89 -17.21
C PRO A 136 11.13 12.41 -16.83
N VAL A 137 10.46 12.09 -15.73
CA VAL A 137 10.20 10.70 -15.33
C VAL A 137 9.34 10.01 -16.39
N ALA A 138 9.69 8.77 -16.73
CA ALA A 138 8.90 7.94 -17.64
C ALA A 138 7.70 7.34 -16.90
N ARG A 139 6.72 8.18 -16.53
CA ARG A 139 5.65 7.88 -15.57
C ARG A 139 5.00 6.51 -15.75
N GLU A 140 4.56 6.19 -16.96
CA GLU A 140 3.89 4.92 -17.27
C GLU A 140 4.81 3.71 -17.09
N ARG A 141 6.08 3.83 -17.49
CA ARG A 141 7.08 2.78 -17.28
C ARG A 141 7.39 2.61 -15.80
N SER A 142 7.57 3.72 -15.08
CA SER A 142 7.81 3.73 -13.64
C SER A 142 6.66 3.09 -12.88
N TRP A 143 5.43 3.48 -13.20
CA TRP A 143 4.21 2.92 -12.61
C TRP A 143 4.11 1.41 -12.78
N ARG A 144 4.29 0.90 -14.01
CA ARG A 144 4.25 -0.55 -14.25
C ARG A 144 5.29 -1.29 -13.43
N GLY A 145 6.51 -0.75 -13.32
CA GLY A 145 7.56 -1.33 -12.48
C GLY A 145 7.14 -1.37 -11.02
N ILE A 146 6.69 -0.23 -10.47
CA ILE A 146 6.23 -0.11 -9.09
C ILE A 146 5.09 -1.10 -8.81
N ARG A 147 4.06 -1.14 -9.65
CA ARG A 147 2.92 -2.06 -9.53
C ARG A 147 3.32 -3.53 -9.56
N SER A 148 4.26 -3.90 -10.42
CA SER A 148 4.66 -5.30 -10.61
C SER A 148 5.73 -5.79 -9.64
N VAL A 149 6.44 -4.89 -8.96
CA VAL A 149 7.60 -5.26 -8.13
C VAL A 149 7.52 -4.67 -6.73
N ALA A 150 7.41 -3.35 -6.61
CA ALA A 150 7.43 -2.69 -5.30
C ALA A 150 6.17 -2.95 -4.48
N TYR A 151 4.98 -3.02 -5.12
CA TYR A 151 3.72 -3.36 -4.42
C TYR A 151 3.73 -4.77 -3.83
N PRO A 152 4.00 -5.84 -4.60
CA PRO A 152 4.09 -7.19 -4.04
C PRO A 152 5.16 -7.28 -2.95
N TRP A 153 6.34 -6.67 -3.16
CA TRP A 153 7.37 -6.63 -2.13
C TRP A 153 6.89 -5.97 -0.84
N TYR A 154 6.19 -4.84 -0.96
CA TYR A 154 5.64 -4.13 0.19
C TYR A 154 4.59 -4.97 0.93
N ALA A 155 3.65 -5.56 0.19
CA ALA A 155 2.61 -6.40 0.77
C ALA A 155 3.21 -7.59 1.53
N ASP A 156 4.12 -8.34 0.90
CA ASP A 156 4.80 -9.48 1.54
C ASP A 156 5.55 -9.05 2.81
N ARG A 157 6.29 -7.94 2.76
CA ARG A 157 7.07 -7.46 3.91
C ARG A 157 6.21 -6.91 5.04
N LEU A 158 5.09 -6.29 4.69
CA LEU A 158 4.11 -5.80 5.66
C LEU A 158 3.46 -6.96 6.40
N GLU A 159 3.08 -8.00 5.65
CA GLU A 159 2.50 -9.21 6.23
C GLU A 159 3.46 -9.89 7.18
N GLU A 160 4.69 -10.17 6.71
CA GLU A 160 5.76 -10.73 7.54
C GLU A 160 6.05 -9.86 8.78
N LEU A 161 5.99 -8.54 8.65
CA LEU A 161 6.22 -7.62 9.76
C LEU A 161 5.11 -7.74 10.81
N ALA A 162 3.85 -7.77 10.37
CA ALA A 162 2.69 -7.95 11.25
C ALA A 162 2.71 -9.30 11.96
N GLU A 163 3.00 -10.39 11.24
CA GLU A 163 3.11 -11.73 11.84
C GLU A 163 4.15 -11.75 12.97
N ARG A 164 5.33 -11.15 12.73
CA ARG A 164 6.42 -11.13 13.72
C ARG A 164 6.17 -10.21 14.91
N ARG A 165 5.43 -9.12 14.74
CA ARG A 165 5.29 -8.07 15.77
C ARG A 165 3.97 -8.13 16.53
N LEU A 166 2.93 -8.62 15.88
CA LEU A 166 1.55 -8.62 16.40
C LEU A 166 0.99 -10.03 16.53
N GLU A 167 1.77 -11.07 16.19
CA GLU A 167 1.39 -12.49 16.31
C GLU A 167 0.08 -12.83 15.58
N VAL A 168 -0.09 -12.24 14.40
CA VAL A 168 -1.29 -12.42 13.56
C VAL A 168 -1.06 -13.44 12.45
N GLU A 169 -2.15 -13.97 11.89
CA GLU A 169 -2.13 -14.77 10.66
C GLU A 169 -2.98 -14.14 9.56
N TRP A 170 -2.46 -14.17 8.35
CA TRP A 170 -3.08 -13.59 7.16
C TRP A 170 -3.78 -14.64 6.32
N GLY A 171 -4.97 -14.31 5.82
CA GLY A 171 -5.73 -15.17 4.91
C GLY A 171 -6.66 -14.36 4.03
N GLU A 172 -7.29 -15.04 3.09
CA GLU A 172 -8.40 -14.47 2.32
C GLU A 172 -9.70 -14.74 3.08
N PRO A 173 -10.32 -13.74 3.72
CA PRO A 173 -11.52 -13.96 4.53
C PRO A 173 -12.72 -14.40 3.67
N ARG A 174 -12.64 -14.15 2.36
CA ARG A 174 -13.61 -14.57 1.34
C ARG A 174 -12.90 -14.69 -0.02
N PRO A 175 -13.39 -15.55 -0.93
CA PRO A 175 -12.78 -15.71 -2.25
C PRO A 175 -12.64 -14.38 -2.99
N GLY A 176 -11.42 -14.06 -3.43
CA GLY A 176 -11.13 -12.84 -4.19
C GLY A 176 -11.05 -11.55 -3.37
N ALA A 177 -11.13 -11.63 -2.03
CA ALA A 177 -10.75 -10.50 -1.19
C ALA A 177 -9.22 -10.34 -1.14
N GLU A 178 -8.78 -9.12 -0.88
CA GLU A 178 -7.41 -8.87 -0.46
C GLU A 178 -7.10 -9.62 0.85
N ARG A 179 -5.81 -9.91 1.10
CA ARG A 179 -5.40 -10.59 2.34
C ARG A 179 -5.69 -9.71 3.54
N GLU A 180 -6.36 -10.30 4.52
CA GLU A 180 -6.72 -9.66 5.78
C GLU A 180 -6.30 -10.57 6.94
N ILE A 181 -6.29 -10.03 8.15
CA ILE A 181 -5.97 -10.80 9.36
C ILE A 181 -7.16 -11.72 9.69
N VAL A 182 -6.91 -13.03 9.60
CA VAL A 182 -7.88 -14.09 9.91
C VAL A 182 -7.69 -14.68 11.31
N ARG A 183 -6.51 -14.47 11.92
CA ARG A 183 -6.25 -14.82 13.32
C ARG A 183 -5.46 -13.72 14.05
N PRO A 184 -5.97 -13.19 15.16
CA PRO A 184 -7.40 -13.20 15.56
C PRO A 184 -8.29 -12.64 14.42
N PRO A 185 -9.61 -12.90 14.35
CA PRO A 185 -10.42 -12.64 13.16
C PRO A 185 -10.77 -11.15 12.95
N TRP A 186 -9.76 -10.28 12.84
CA TRP A 186 -9.91 -8.83 12.70
C TRP A 186 -10.62 -8.42 11.40
N HIS A 187 -10.57 -9.26 10.37
CA HIS A 187 -11.38 -9.09 9.16
C HIS A 187 -12.90 -9.01 9.42
N GLU A 188 -13.41 -9.59 10.51
CA GLU A 188 -14.85 -9.55 10.87
C GLU A 188 -15.29 -8.13 11.31
N TYR A 189 -14.32 -7.25 11.62
CA TYR A 189 -14.56 -5.86 12.05
C TYR A 189 -14.39 -4.83 10.93
N VAL A 190 -14.11 -5.28 9.70
CA VAL A 190 -14.01 -4.42 8.52
C VAL A 190 -15.40 -4.15 7.95
N GLY A 191 -15.84 -2.89 8.01
CA GLY A 191 -17.11 -2.43 7.47
C GLY A 191 -17.12 -2.36 5.93
N GLY A 192 -18.31 -2.50 5.34
CA GLY A 192 -18.47 -2.53 3.87
C GLY A 192 -18.14 -1.20 3.16
N ASN A 193 -18.10 -0.08 3.89
CA ASN A 193 -17.77 1.25 3.36
C ASN A 193 -16.32 1.66 3.61
N ASP A 194 -15.50 0.79 4.20
CA ASP A 194 -14.16 1.14 4.71
C ASP A 194 -13.07 1.23 3.65
N ARG A 195 -13.45 1.16 2.37
CA ARG A 195 -12.56 1.13 1.22
C ARG A 195 -12.53 2.51 0.58
N GLY A 196 -11.64 3.35 1.08
CA GLY A 196 -11.32 4.66 0.50
C GLY A 196 -9.89 4.77 0.04
N VAL A 197 -9.61 5.89 -0.63
CA VAL A 197 -8.28 6.33 -0.99
C VAL A 197 -8.03 7.65 -0.30
N CYS A 198 -6.88 7.76 0.37
CA CYS A 198 -6.50 9.05 0.95
C CYS A 198 -6.22 10.05 -0.17
N PRO A 199 -6.79 11.27 -0.13
CA PRO A 199 -6.45 12.32 -1.08
C PRO A 199 -4.99 12.79 -0.93
N GLY A 200 -4.32 12.42 0.15
CA GLY A 200 -3.00 12.91 0.53
C GLY A 200 -3.03 14.35 1.05
N PRO A 201 -1.94 14.79 1.69
CA PRO A 201 -1.84 16.12 2.31
C PRO A 201 -1.72 17.28 1.33
N TRP A 202 -1.36 17.04 0.07
CA TRP A 202 -1.21 18.09 -0.95
C TRP A 202 -2.12 17.87 -2.16
N PRO A 203 -2.69 18.95 -2.73
CA PRO A 203 -3.35 18.88 -4.02
C PRO A 203 -2.30 18.60 -5.10
N LEU A 204 -2.50 17.53 -5.87
CA LEU A 204 -1.66 17.23 -7.04
C LEU A 204 -2.49 17.36 -8.31
N ASP A 205 -1.95 18.12 -9.27
CA ASP A 205 -2.68 18.49 -10.49
C ASP A 205 -2.72 17.39 -11.56
N ASP A 206 -1.76 16.46 -11.58
CA ASP A 206 -1.47 15.69 -12.80
C ASP A 206 -1.65 14.16 -12.73
N LEU A 207 -1.25 13.48 -11.64
CA LEU A 207 -1.32 12.01 -11.61
C LEU A 207 -1.27 11.43 -10.19
N ARG A 208 -2.45 11.10 -9.65
CA ARG A 208 -2.59 10.15 -8.54
C ARG A 208 -2.67 8.76 -9.14
N LEU A 209 -1.70 7.91 -8.83
CA LEU A 209 -1.74 6.50 -9.20
C LEU A 209 -2.35 5.74 -8.04
N THR A 210 -3.67 5.88 -7.92
CA THR A 210 -4.45 5.25 -6.88
C THR A 210 -5.13 4.01 -7.46
N ASP A 211 -5.17 2.96 -6.65
CA ASP A 211 -5.90 1.73 -6.96
C ASP A 211 -7.43 1.93 -6.83
N GLU A 212 -7.98 3.15 -7.02
CA GLU A 212 -9.42 3.42 -6.89
C GLU A 212 -10.25 2.48 -7.77
N LEU A 213 -9.80 2.23 -8.99
CA LEU A 213 -10.47 1.28 -9.88
C LEU A 213 -10.32 -0.16 -9.38
N ALA A 214 -9.16 -0.55 -8.87
CA ALA A 214 -8.94 -1.89 -8.32
C ALA A 214 -9.77 -2.12 -7.05
N LEU A 215 -9.90 -1.09 -6.19
CA LEU A 215 -10.77 -1.07 -5.02
C LEU A 215 -12.24 -1.18 -5.39
N GLN A 216 -12.65 -0.40 -6.38
CA GLN A 216 -14.01 -0.44 -6.89
C GLN A 216 -14.30 -1.83 -7.47
N MET A 217 -13.37 -2.40 -8.24
CA MET A 217 -13.48 -3.77 -8.77
C MET A 217 -13.54 -4.82 -7.66
N ALA A 218 -12.71 -4.71 -6.62
CA ALA A 218 -12.74 -5.61 -5.48
C ALA A 218 -14.06 -5.48 -4.69
N ALA A 219 -14.53 -4.26 -4.45
CA ALA A 219 -15.81 -4.00 -3.78
C ALA A 219 -17.01 -4.48 -4.62
N ASP A 220 -16.98 -4.31 -5.94
CA ASP A 220 -18.04 -4.76 -6.84
C ASP A 220 -18.05 -6.28 -6.97
N THR A 221 -16.87 -6.91 -7.04
CA THR A 221 -16.73 -8.38 -7.01
C THR A 221 -17.34 -8.95 -5.73
N GLU A 222 -17.08 -8.32 -4.58
CA GLU A 222 -17.67 -8.75 -3.32
C GLU A 222 -19.16 -8.53 -3.23
N LYS A 223 -19.67 -7.39 -3.71
CA LYS A 223 -21.12 -7.14 -3.79
C LYS A 223 -21.80 -8.16 -4.70
N GLN A 224 -21.18 -8.51 -5.82
CA GLN A 224 -21.68 -9.51 -6.76
C GLN A 224 -21.73 -10.89 -6.11
N LEU A 225 -20.64 -11.32 -5.47
CA LEU A 225 -20.58 -12.60 -4.74
C LEU A 225 -21.56 -12.63 -3.56
N ALA A 226 -21.82 -11.50 -2.88
CA ALA A 226 -22.83 -11.41 -1.83
C ALA A 226 -24.26 -11.56 -2.38
N ARG A 227 -24.55 -10.99 -3.55
CA ARG A 227 -25.84 -11.16 -4.25
C ARG A 227 -26.04 -12.60 -4.73
N GLU A 228 -25.00 -13.23 -5.26
CA GLU A 228 -25.04 -14.63 -5.68
C GLU A 228 -25.32 -15.56 -4.49
N ARG A 229 -24.74 -15.28 -3.32
CA ARG A 229 -25.03 -15.98 -2.07
C ARG A 229 -26.47 -15.78 -1.60
N ALA A 230 -26.94 -14.54 -1.58
CA ALA A 230 -28.34 -14.23 -1.22
C ALA A 230 -29.35 -14.89 -2.17
N ALA A 231 -28.96 -15.12 -3.43
CA ALA A 231 -29.75 -15.82 -4.43
C ALA A 231 -29.58 -17.36 -4.38
N GLY A 232 -28.73 -17.90 -3.49
CA GLY A 232 -28.45 -19.33 -3.37
C GLY A 232 -27.67 -19.92 -4.56
N ILE A 233 -27.04 -19.07 -5.38
CA ILE A 233 -26.26 -19.46 -6.57
C ILE A 233 -24.90 -20.03 -6.15
N THR A 234 -24.28 -19.40 -5.16
CA THR A 234 -23.05 -19.85 -4.53
C THR A 234 -23.34 -20.20 -3.07
N ALA A 235 -22.88 -21.38 -2.63
CA ALA A 235 -23.02 -21.77 -1.23
C ALA A 235 -22.06 -20.92 -0.39
N GLU A 236 -22.54 -20.42 0.75
CA GLU A 236 -21.65 -19.84 1.74
C GLU A 236 -20.73 -20.94 2.27
N PRO A 237 -19.40 -20.79 2.22
CA PRO A 237 -18.51 -21.79 2.79
C PRO A 237 -18.80 -21.89 4.28
N ASP A 238 -18.97 -23.10 4.80
CA ASP A 238 -19.12 -23.32 6.23
C ASP A 238 -17.76 -23.09 6.90
N TRP A 239 -17.45 -21.81 7.13
CA TRP A 239 -16.19 -21.40 7.73
C TRP A 239 -16.02 -21.95 9.14
N ARG A 240 -17.10 -22.34 9.84
CA ARG A 240 -16.99 -23.06 11.12
C ARG A 240 -16.54 -24.50 10.91
N ALA A 241 -17.07 -25.21 9.92
CA ALA A 241 -16.60 -26.54 9.57
C ALA A 241 -15.14 -26.52 9.07
N ILE A 242 -14.75 -25.52 8.28
CA ILE A 242 -13.35 -25.32 7.82
C ILE A 242 -12.43 -25.00 9.01
N ARG A 243 -12.84 -24.07 9.90
CA ARG A 243 -12.15 -23.75 11.16
C ARG A 243 -11.91 -24.99 12.03
N VAL A 244 -12.93 -25.84 12.19
CA VAL A 244 -12.82 -27.08 13.00
C VAL A 244 -11.94 -28.12 12.31
N ALA A 245 -12.08 -28.27 10.98
CA ALA A 245 -11.28 -29.22 10.19
C ALA A 245 -9.77 -28.87 10.18
N GLU A 246 -9.43 -27.59 10.26
CA GLU A 246 -8.05 -27.10 10.27
C GLU A 246 -7.50 -26.83 11.69
N GLY A 247 -8.25 -27.14 12.75
CA GLY A 247 -7.78 -27.06 14.15
C GLY A 247 -7.85 -25.68 14.81
N TRP A 248 -8.67 -24.76 14.30
CA TRP A 248 -8.74 -23.34 14.71
C TRP A 248 -9.59 -23.08 15.99
N ALA A 249 -9.64 -24.02 16.95
CA ALA A 249 -10.63 -24.01 18.05
C ALA A 249 -10.26 -23.21 19.32
N GLY A 250 -9.29 -22.28 19.27
CA GLY A 250 -8.63 -21.77 20.48
C GLY A 250 -8.77 -20.30 20.87
N TYR A 251 -9.30 -19.40 20.03
CA TYR A 251 -9.22 -17.95 20.28
C TYR A 251 -10.60 -17.28 20.28
N GLU A 252 -11.30 -17.38 21.42
CA GLU A 252 -12.36 -16.43 21.79
C GLU A 252 -11.71 -15.24 22.52
N THR A 253 -11.16 -14.27 21.78
CA THR A 253 -10.87 -12.94 22.36
C THR A 253 -12.08 -12.06 22.13
N ALA A 254 -12.61 -11.50 23.21
CA ALA A 254 -13.83 -10.70 23.17
C ALA A 254 -13.64 -9.43 22.30
N PRO A 255 -14.63 -9.07 21.46
CA PRO A 255 -14.61 -7.83 20.69
C PRO A 255 -14.52 -6.59 21.60
N PRO A 256 -13.87 -5.49 21.18
CA PRO A 256 -14.17 -4.19 21.75
C PRO A 256 -15.66 -3.88 21.53
N ALA A 257 -16.32 -3.37 22.57
CA ALA A 257 -17.77 -3.21 22.59
C ALA A 257 -18.26 -2.34 21.42
N ALA A 258 -19.08 -2.94 20.55
CA ALA A 258 -19.82 -2.21 19.53
C ALA A 258 -20.66 -1.11 20.19
N ARG A 259 -20.45 0.15 19.80
CA ARG A 259 -21.31 1.26 20.26
C ARG A 259 -22.68 1.11 19.60
N GLN A 260 -23.73 1.26 20.42
CA GLN A 260 -25.13 1.36 20.02
C GLN A 260 -25.44 2.71 19.37
#